data_AF-A0A2H0I7G6-F1
#
_entry.id   AF-A0A2H0I7G6-F1
#
_cell.length_a   1.000
_cell.length_b   1.000
_cell.length_c   1.000
_cell.angle_alpha   90.00
_cell.angle_beta   90.00
_cell.angle_gamma   90.00
#
_symmetry.space_group_name_H-M   'P 1'
#
loop_
_entity.id
_entity.type
_entity.pdbx_description
1 polymer ?
#
loop_
_entity_poly.entity_id
_entity_poly.type
_entity_poly.pdbx_seq_one_letter_code
_entity_poly.pdbx_strand_id
1 'polypeptide(L)'
;MRITNLMKNLLLVLLLALSASGAVSAKVASGPQNLGANLHRGESVFNWLMHQGKTAFSVGCPSGCLDVTNGGSTLDLLKNAERTKSGLKVDNATLQQIGAAEARGGKGFSGLTPNVVQNKPATWHGEKTGGTQTVIKYQDAAGQTKFTVHSVTDGAGKVVHRDFDSVLIQSGQQVVK
;
A
#
# COMPACT_ATOMS: atom_id res chain seq x y z
N MET A 1 60.30 -0.15 -3.82
CA MET A 1 59.31 0.66 -4.57
C MET A 1 57.95 -0.06 -4.68
N ARG A 2 57.33 -0.44 -3.54
CA ARG A 2 55.98 -1.06 -3.48
C ARG A 2 55.08 -0.51 -2.37
N ILE A 3 55.61 0.31 -1.45
CA ILE A 3 54.87 0.86 -0.31
C ILE A 3 54.05 2.10 -0.70
N THR A 4 54.49 2.86 -1.70
CA THR A 4 53.85 4.11 -2.15
C THR A 4 52.49 3.90 -2.82
N ASN A 5 52.27 2.76 -3.48
CA ASN A 5 50.99 2.46 -4.14
C ASN A 5 49.94 1.94 -3.16
N LEU A 6 50.34 1.23 -2.10
CA LEU A 6 49.42 0.73 -1.07
C LEU A 6 48.87 1.88 -0.22
N MET A 7 49.71 2.86 0.13
CA MET A 7 49.28 4.06 0.88
C MET A 7 48.35 4.96 0.07
N LYS A 8 48.56 5.11 -1.25
CA LYS A 8 47.66 5.89 -2.13
C LYS A 8 46.26 5.26 -2.22
N ASN A 9 46.17 3.94 -2.34
CA ASN A 9 44.88 3.26 -2.39
C ASN A 9 44.13 3.31 -1.06
N LEU A 10 44.84 3.19 0.07
CA LEU A 10 44.23 3.32 1.39
C LEU A 10 43.73 4.75 1.66
N LEU A 11 44.48 5.76 1.21
CA LEU A 11 44.09 7.17 1.31
C LEU A 11 42.84 7.47 0.46
N LEU A 12 42.72 6.87 -0.73
CA LEU A 12 41.56 7.06 -1.60
C LEU A 12 40.29 6.44 -1.01
N VAL A 13 40.38 5.25 -0.40
CA VAL A 13 39.25 4.60 0.27
C VAL A 13 38.80 5.38 1.51
N LEU A 14 39.75 5.95 2.27
CA LEU A 14 39.42 6.78 3.43
C LEU A 14 38.77 8.12 3.02
N LEU A 15 39.18 8.73 1.91
CA LEU A 15 38.54 9.94 1.38
C LEU A 15 37.11 9.69 0.88
N LEU A 16 36.84 8.53 0.25
CA LEU A 16 35.48 8.19 -0.20
C LEU A 16 34.52 7.91 0.98
N ALA A 17 35.04 7.44 2.12
CA ALA A 17 34.22 7.16 3.30
C ALA A 17 33.78 8.45 4.05
N LEU A 18 34.51 9.56 3.90
CA LEU A 18 34.17 10.83 4.57
C LEU A 18 33.15 11.70 3.80
N SER A 19 32.86 11.39 2.54
CA SER A 19 31.89 12.15 1.72
C SER A 19 30.43 11.70 1.83
N ALA A 20 30.11 10.71 2.68
CA ALA A 20 28.76 10.15 2.79
C ALA A 20 27.96 10.56 4.05
N SER A 21 28.44 11.54 4.84
CA SER A 21 27.68 12.09 5.98
C SER A 21 27.21 13.52 5.69
N GLY A 22 26.27 13.63 4.75
CA GLY A 22 25.39 14.80 4.68
C GLY A 22 24.29 14.64 5.73
N ALA A 23 24.48 15.26 6.90
CA ALA A 23 23.38 15.48 7.83
C ALA A 23 22.38 16.45 7.19
N VAL A 24 21.27 15.94 6.67
CA VAL A 24 20.09 16.77 6.38
C VAL A 24 19.42 17.11 7.71
N SER A 25 19.86 18.20 8.33
CA SER A 25 19.04 18.92 9.30
C SER A 25 17.86 19.55 8.56
N ALA A 26 16.75 18.83 8.47
CA ALA A 26 15.47 19.46 8.20
C ALA A 26 15.04 20.21 9.48
N LYS A 27 15.52 21.44 9.63
CA LYS A 27 14.95 22.41 10.54
C LYS A 27 13.51 22.67 10.06
N VAL A 28 12.55 22.16 10.83
CA VAL A 28 11.14 22.50 10.67
C VAL A 28 11.00 24.00 10.93
N ALA A 29 10.87 24.77 9.84
CA ALA A 29 10.42 26.15 9.91
C ALA A 29 8.89 26.14 9.73
N SER A 30 8.17 26.02 10.85
CA SER A 30 6.75 26.36 10.90
C SER A 30 6.63 27.89 10.84
N GLY A 31 6.59 28.43 9.62
CA GLY A 31 6.19 29.80 9.34
C GLY A 31 4.89 29.78 8.54
N PRO A 32 3.89 30.62 8.84
CA PRO A 32 2.64 30.64 8.10
C PRO A 32 2.89 31.20 6.69
N GLN A 33 2.88 30.32 5.69
CA GLN A 33 2.93 30.75 4.29
C GLN A 33 1.53 31.17 3.86
N ASN A 34 1.27 32.47 4.04
CA ASN A 34 0.23 33.22 3.38
C ASN A 34 0.51 33.22 1.87
N LEU A 35 -0.16 32.35 1.12
CA LEU A 35 -0.11 32.35 -0.34
C LEU A 35 -1.28 33.18 -0.85
N GLY A 36 -0.93 34.35 -1.40
CA GLY A 36 -1.83 35.39 -1.86
C GLY A 36 -2.78 34.94 -2.96
N ALA A 37 -3.92 35.62 -3.01
CA ALA A 37 -4.89 35.54 -4.08
C ALA A 37 -4.23 35.92 -5.42
N ASN A 38 -4.18 34.97 -6.35
CA ASN A 38 -3.91 35.07 -7.79
C ASN A 38 -2.85 34.06 -8.25
N LEU A 39 -3.23 32.78 -8.31
CA LEU A 39 -2.65 31.90 -9.32
C LEU A 39 -3.79 31.30 -10.14
N HIS A 40 -3.75 31.61 -11.43
CA HIS A 40 -4.81 31.41 -12.38
C HIS A 40 -5.31 29.97 -12.42
N ARG A 41 -6.64 29.90 -12.36
CA ARG A 41 -7.55 28.82 -12.73
C ARG A 41 -7.17 28.25 -14.11
N GLY A 42 -6.30 27.25 -14.12
CA GLY A 42 -6.20 26.30 -15.22
C GLY A 42 -7.34 25.31 -15.07
N GLU A 43 -8.36 25.41 -15.92
CA GLU A 43 -9.47 24.47 -15.96
C GLU A 43 -8.97 23.07 -16.34
N SER A 44 -8.59 22.29 -15.33
CA SER A 44 -8.42 20.86 -15.47
C SER A 44 -9.80 20.21 -15.46
N VAL A 45 -10.17 19.59 -16.57
CA VAL A 45 -11.39 18.78 -16.78
C VAL A 45 -11.39 17.48 -15.93
N PHE A 46 -10.70 17.47 -14.78
CA PHE A 46 -10.69 16.39 -13.80
C PHE A 46 -11.86 16.50 -12.81
N ASN A 47 -13.08 16.69 -13.34
CA ASN A 47 -14.31 16.71 -12.54
C ASN A 47 -15.17 15.45 -12.72
N TRP A 48 -14.54 14.29 -12.95
CA TRP A 48 -15.29 13.03 -13.10
C TRP A 48 -14.66 11.81 -12.42
N LEU A 49 -14.10 11.98 -11.22
CA LEU A 49 -13.96 10.87 -10.26
C LEU A 49 -13.68 11.29 -8.81
N MET A 50 -14.06 12.50 -8.39
CA MET A 50 -13.96 12.93 -6.99
C MET A 50 -15.23 12.59 -6.20
N HIS A 51 -15.73 11.36 -6.37
CA HIS A 51 -16.80 10.80 -5.53
C HIS A 51 -16.34 9.64 -4.66
N GLN A 52 -15.05 9.54 -4.37
CA GLN A 52 -14.51 8.68 -3.30
C GLN A 52 -13.36 9.38 -2.57
N GLY A 53 -13.64 10.58 -2.05
CA GLY A 53 -12.85 11.16 -0.98
C GLY A 53 -13.02 10.34 0.30
N LYS A 54 -12.26 9.26 0.43
CA LYS A 54 -12.05 8.52 1.69
C LYS A 54 -10.59 8.11 1.77
N THR A 55 -9.77 9.08 2.17
CA THR A 55 -8.55 8.78 2.92
C THR A 55 -8.98 8.09 4.22
N ALA A 56 -8.27 7.02 4.60
CA ALA A 56 -8.65 5.99 5.57
C ALA A 56 -9.60 4.93 4.98
N PHE A 57 -9.48 3.70 5.47
CA PHE A 57 -10.51 2.66 5.36
C PHE A 57 -11.78 3.19 6.05
N SER A 58 -12.45 4.17 5.42
CA SER A 58 -13.53 4.93 6.01
C SER A 58 -14.80 4.20 5.65
N VAL A 59 -15.28 3.42 6.60
CA VAL A 59 -16.68 3.06 6.75
C VAL A 59 -17.50 4.31 7.07
N GLY A 60 -17.54 5.27 6.14
CA GLY A 60 -18.71 6.12 6.01
C GLY A 60 -19.82 5.24 5.46
N CYS A 61 -20.62 4.67 6.35
CA CYS A 61 -21.84 3.95 6.04
C CYS A 61 -23.00 4.97 5.99
N PRO A 62 -23.33 5.59 4.84
CA PRO A 62 -24.69 6.07 4.67
C PRO A 62 -25.58 4.82 4.62
N SER A 63 -26.57 4.77 5.48
CA SER A 63 -27.69 3.82 5.52
C SER A 63 -27.80 2.94 4.26
N GLY A 64 -27.28 1.71 4.33
CA GLY A 64 -27.11 0.81 3.18
C GLY A 64 -25.76 0.07 3.13
N CYS A 65 -24.83 0.44 4.01
CA CYS A 65 -23.65 -0.37 4.31
C CYS A 65 -24.10 -1.77 4.76
N LEU A 66 -23.68 -2.82 4.04
CA LEU A 66 -23.95 -4.19 4.47
C LEU A 66 -23.26 -4.39 5.81
N ASP A 67 -24.09 -4.30 6.82
CA ASP A 67 -23.77 -4.66 8.16
C ASP A 67 -23.45 -6.16 8.16
N VAL A 68 -22.21 -6.54 8.46
CA VAL A 68 -21.91 -7.94 8.85
C VAL A 68 -22.59 -8.27 10.21
N THR A 69 -23.42 -7.37 10.74
CA THR A 69 -24.40 -7.63 11.78
C THR A 69 -25.81 -7.96 11.22
N ASN A 70 -25.99 -8.03 9.89
CA ASN A 70 -27.21 -8.54 9.24
C ASN A 70 -26.93 -9.82 8.42
N GLY A 71 -26.26 -10.79 9.07
CA GLY A 71 -26.48 -12.22 8.80
C GLY A 71 -25.75 -12.87 7.61
N GLY A 72 -24.66 -12.29 7.12
CA GLY A 72 -23.80 -12.96 6.13
C GLY A 72 -22.46 -13.39 6.74
N SER A 73 -22.30 -14.65 7.07
CA SER A 73 -21.00 -15.25 7.41
C SER A 73 -20.05 -15.22 6.20
N THR A 74 -18.74 -15.43 6.37
CA THR A 74 -17.80 -15.63 5.24
C THR A 74 -18.31 -16.71 4.27
N LEU A 75 -19.06 -17.69 4.77
CA LEU A 75 -19.72 -18.71 3.95
C LEU A 75 -20.80 -18.12 3.00
N ASP A 76 -21.54 -17.11 3.44
CA ASP A 76 -22.56 -16.44 2.61
C ASP A 76 -21.93 -15.65 1.47
N LEU A 77 -20.78 -15.02 1.72
CA LEU A 77 -20.00 -14.33 0.69
C LEU A 77 -19.40 -15.30 -0.35
N LEU A 78 -19.21 -16.56 0.04
CA LEU A 78 -18.62 -17.59 -0.83
C LEU A 78 -19.64 -18.39 -1.64
N LYS A 79 -20.95 -18.10 -1.55
CA LYS A 79 -22.00 -18.84 -2.27
C LYS A 79 -21.80 -18.86 -3.79
N ASN A 80 -21.25 -17.78 -4.34
CA ASN A 80 -20.97 -17.63 -5.77
C ASN A 80 -19.49 -17.81 -6.10
N ALA A 81 -18.68 -18.31 -5.16
CA ALA A 81 -17.26 -18.51 -5.38
C ALA A 81 -17.01 -19.65 -6.36
N GLU A 82 -16.14 -19.43 -7.33
CA GLU A 82 -15.67 -20.46 -8.23
C GLU A 82 -14.50 -21.21 -7.58
N ARG A 83 -14.59 -22.54 -7.49
CA ARG A 83 -13.48 -23.34 -6.98
C ARG A 83 -12.47 -23.60 -8.08
N THR A 84 -11.23 -23.21 -7.85
CA THR A 84 -10.09 -23.43 -8.73
C THR A 84 -9.10 -24.42 -8.09
N LYS A 85 -8.06 -24.80 -8.83
CA LYS A 85 -6.97 -25.65 -8.28
C LYS A 85 -6.17 -24.95 -7.18
N SER A 86 -6.14 -23.62 -7.18
CA SER A 86 -5.33 -22.80 -6.27
C SER A 86 -6.11 -22.13 -5.15
N GLY A 87 -7.45 -22.25 -5.13
CA GLY A 87 -8.28 -21.60 -4.12
C GLY A 87 -9.70 -21.29 -4.61
N LEU A 88 -10.34 -20.34 -3.94
CA LEU A 88 -11.65 -19.81 -4.28
C LEU A 88 -11.50 -18.48 -5.01
N LYS A 89 -12.16 -18.34 -6.15
CA LYS A 89 -12.21 -17.10 -6.91
C LYS A 89 -13.56 -16.43 -6.70
N VAL A 90 -13.54 -15.13 -6.42
CA VAL A 90 -14.73 -14.29 -6.22
C VAL A 90 -14.57 -13.00 -7.00
N ASP A 91 -15.62 -12.20 -7.17
CA ASP A 91 -15.46 -10.85 -7.71
C ASP A 91 -14.70 -9.94 -6.74
N ASN A 92 -14.18 -8.81 -7.26
CA ASN A 92 -13.36 -7.89 -6.48
C ASN A 92 -14.09 -7.35 -5.23
N ALA A 93 -15.38 -7.00 -5.33
CA ALA A 93 -16.12 -6.42 -4.21
C ALA A 93 -16.27 -7.44 -3.07
N THR A 94 -16.59 -8.68 -3.42
CA THR A 94 -16.67 -9.80 -2.47
C THR A 94 -15.33 -10.05 -1.78
N LEU A 95 -14.20 -10.03 -2.52
CA LEU A 95 -12.87 -10.18 -1.91
C LEU A 95 -12.57 -9.07 -0.90
N GLN A 96 -12.93 -7.82 -1.22
CA GLN A 96 -12.72 -6.70 -0.30
C GLN A 96 -13.55 -6.85 0.98
N GLN A 97 -14.80 -7.33 0.88
CA GLN A 97 -15.65 -7.58 2.03
C GLN A 97 -15.09 -8.69 2.93
N ILE A 98 -14.65 -9.81 2.33
CA ILE A 98 -14.01 -10.91 3.05
C ILE A 98 -12.73 -10.41 3.75
N GLY A 99 -11.86 -9.72 3.01
CA GLY A 99 -10.62 -9.18 3.56
C GLY A 99 -10.86 -8.20 4.71
N ALA A 100 -11.87 -7.33 4.59
CA ALA A 100 -12.26 -6.40 5.65
C ALA A 100 -12.72 -7.14 6.92
N ALA A 101 -13.56 -8.16 6.75
CA ALA A 101 -14.09 -8.98 7.84
C ALA A 101 -12.96 -9.74 8.56
N GLU A 102 -12.06 -10.38 7.81
CA GLU A 102 -10.91 -11.11 8.34
C GLU A 102 -9.88 -10.17 8.99
N ALA A 103 -9.66 -8.98 8.41
CA ALA A 103 -8.72 -7.99 8.94
C ALA A 103 -9.19 -7.29 10.22
N ARG A 104 -10.47 -7.42 10.61
CA ARG A 104 -11.07 -6.86 11.85
C ARG A 104 -10.56 -5.45 12.21
N GLY A 105 -10.68 -4.49 11.28
CA GLY A 105 -10.30 -3.10 11.51
C GLY A 105 -8.80 -2.87 11.80
N GLY A 106 -7.93 -3.71 11.25
CA GLY A 106 -6.47 -3.63 11.45
C GLY A 106 -5.93 -4.57 12.52
N LYS A 107 -6.79 -5.08 13.42
CA LYS A 107 -6.39 -6.08 14.44
C LYS A 107 -6.02 -7.43 13.83
N GLY A 108 -6.58 -7.77 12.67
CA GLY A 108 -6.24 -8.99 11.92
C GLY A 108 -4.84 -8.98 11.31
N PHE A 109 -4.17 -7.82 11.25
CA PHE A 109 -2.76 -7.72 10.89
C PHE A 109 -1.82 -7.81 12.10
N SER A 110 -2.35 -7.79 13.31
CA SER A 110 -1.55 -7.88 14.53
C SER A 110 -0.80 -9.22 14.58
N GLY A 111 0.50 -9.16 14.84
CA GLY A 111 1.36 -10.35 14.85
C GLY A 111 1.70 -10.89 13.46
N LEU A 112 1.33 -10.19 12.39
CA LEU A 112 1.77 -10.52 11.03
C LEU A 112 2.99 -9.67 10.65
N THR A 113 3.94 -10.31 9.98
CA THR A 113 5.14 -9.66 9.44
C THR A 113 4.87 -9.21 8.00
N PRO A 114 4.99 -7.91 7.68
CA PRO A 114 4.88 -7.44 6.31
C PRO A 114 6.13 -7.79 5.50
N ASN A 115 5.94 -8.28 4.29
CA ASN A 115 6.99 -8.58 3.33
C ASN A 115 6.65 -7.95 1.97
N VAL A 116 7.43 -6.95 1.57
CA VAL A 116 7.27 -6.27 0.29
C VAL A 116 7.84 -7.16 -0.82
N VAL A 117 6.97 -7.72 -1.65
CA VAL A 117 7.36 -8.64 -2.73
C VAL A 117 7.44 -7.96 -4.11
N GLN A 118 6.78 -6.82 -4.25
CA GLN A 118 6.89 -5.98 -5.43
C GLN A 118 6.90 -4.52 -5.01
N ASN A 119 7.79 -3.74 -5.62
CA ASN A 119 7.84 -2.30 -5.47
C ASN A 119 8.24 -1.68 -6.81
N LYS A 120 7.34 -0.91 -7.42
CA LYS A 120 7.53 -0.33 -8.76
C LYS A 120 6.93 1.08 -8.82
N PRO A 121 7.37 1.93 -9.76
CA PRO A 121 6.67 3.18 -10.04
C PRO A 121 5.19 2.93 -10.36
N ALA A 122 4.31 3.73 -9.80
CA ALA A 122 2.91 3.73 -10.19
C ALA A 122 2.76 4.35 -11.58
N THR A 123 1.92 3.74 -12.40
CA THR A 123 1.60 4.24 -13.73
C THR A 123 0.10 4.41 -13.92
N TRP A 124 -0.29 5.43 -14.69
CA TRP A 124 -1.67 5.70 -15.10
C TRP A 124 -1.68 5.92 -16.61
N HIS A 125 -2.47 5.15 -17.34
CA HIS A 125 -2.45 5.10 -18.81
C HIS A 125 -1.05 4.94 -19.44
N GLY A 126 -0.14 4.25 -18.75
CA GLY A 126 1.23 4.03 -19.22
C GLY A 126 2.25 5.10 -18.80
N GLU A 127 1.81 6.22 -18.22
CA GLU A 127 2.69 7.29 -17.75
C GLU A 127 2.97 7.18 -16.25
N LYS A 128 4.17 7.57 -15.82
CA LYS A 128 4.54 7.57 -14.39
C LYS A 128 3.80 8.68 -13.66
N THR A 129 3.15 8.35 -12.55
CA THR A 129 2.43 9.33 -11.73
C THR A 129 3.30 10.01 -10.67
N GLY A 130 4.58 9.67 -10.60
CA GLY A 130 5.49 10.05 -9.51
C GLY A 130 5.31 9.23 -8.23
N GLY A 131 4.23 8.46 -8.13
CA GLY A 131 3.94 7.59 -7.00
C GLY A 131 4.53 6.18 -7.12
N THR A 132 4.19 5.34 -6.15
CA THR A 132 4.71 3.96 -6.04
C THR A 132 3.57 2.96 -5.87
N GLN A 133 3.62 1.85 -6.60
CA GLN A 133 2.76 0.68 -6.40
C GLN A 133 3.55 -0.43 -5.69
N THR A 134 2.95 -1.01 -4.66
CA THR A 134 3.60 -2.00 -3.80
C THR A 134 2.67 -3.16 -3.55
N VAL A 135 3.19 -4.39 -3.67
CA VAL A 135 2.49 -5.60 -3.23
C VAL A 135 3.15 -6.09 -1.95
N ILE A 136 2.34 -6.21 -0.90
CA ILE A 136 2.79 -6.56 0.45
C ILE A 136 2.09 -7.86 0.86
N LYS A 137 2.88 -8.87 1.22
CA LYS A 137 2.40 -10.10 1.86
C LYS A 137 2.49 -9.94 3.37
N TYR A 138 1.40 -10.16 4.08
CA TYR A 138 1.39 -10.21 5.53
C TYR A 138 1.40 -11.66 5.97
N GLN A 139 2.49 -12.07 6.62
CA GLN A 139 2.77 -13.46 6.96
C GLN A 139 2.66 -13.70 8.46
N ASP A 140 2.14 -14.84 8.86
CA ASP A 140 2.18 -15.26 10.27
C ASP A 140 3.57 -15.75 10.69
N ALA A 141 3.71 -16.12 11.96
CA ALA A 141 4.97 -16.61 12.52
C ALA A 141 5.49 -17.90 11.84
N ALA A 142 4.62 -18.66 11.17
CA ALA A 142 4.99 -19.84 10.39
C ALA A 142 5.37 -19.51 8.93
N GLY A 143 5.34 -18.24 8.54
CA GLY A 143 5.62 -17.78 7.18
C GLY A 143 4.43 -17.90 6.22
N GLN A 144 3.24 -18.29 6.69
CA GLN A 144 2.06 -18.41 5.84
C GLN A 144 1.48 -17.03 5.56
N THR A 145 1.27 -16.71 4.28
CA THR A 145 0.66 -15.43 3.87
C THR A 145 -0.83 -15.44 4.20
N LYS A 146 -1.26 -14.57 5.12
CA LYS A 146 -2.68 -14.36 5.46
C LYS A 146 -3.35 -13.36 4.53
N PHE A 147 -2.64 -12.30 4.16
CA PHE A 147 -3.15 -11.26 3.28
C PHE A 147 -2.10 -10.90 2.24
N THR A 148 -2.52 -10.75 0.99
CA THR A 148 -1.76 -10.02 -0.02
C THR A 148 -2.50 -8.71 -0.28
N VAL A 149 -1.82 -7.59 -0.07
CA VAL A 149 -2.38 -6.25 -0.22
C VAL A 149 -1.61 -5.51 -1.29
N HIS A 150 -2.33 -4.94 -2.25
CA HIS A 150 -1.78 -3.99 -3.20
C HIS A 150 -2.06 -2.58 -2.66
N SER A 151 -1.01 -1.78 -2.56
CA SER A 151 -1.08 -0.37 -2.15
C SER A 151 -0.44 0.51 -3.21
N VAL A 152 -1.11 1.61 -3.55
CA VAL A 152 -0.60 2.63 -4.46
C VAL A 152 -0.52 3.95 -3.71
N THR A 153 0.60 4.65 -3.89
CA THR A 153 0.86 5.98 -3.33
C THR A 153 0.96 7.01 -4.45
N ASP A 154 0.71 8.27 -4.14
CA ASP A 154 1.03 9.41 -5.01
C ASP A 154 2.51 9.85 -4.85
N GLY A 155 2.91 10.89 -5.60
CA GLY A 155 4.27 11.44 -5.54
C GLY A 155 4.67 12.08 -4.21
N ALA A 156 3.71 12.35 -3.32
CA ALA A 156 3.97 12.80 -1.95
C ALA A 156 4.05 11.63 -0.95
N GLY A 157 3.92 10.38 -1.42
CA GLY A 157 3.93 9.18 -0.60
C GLY A 157 2.60 8.90 0.11
N LYS A 158 1.53 9.65 -0.20
CA LYS A 158 0.20 9.42 0.38
C LYS A 158 -0.48 8.25 -0.34
N VAL A 159 -1.08 7.34 0.42
CA VAL A 159 -1.83 6.20 -0.15
C VAL A 159 -3.10 6.69 -0.83
N VAL A 160 -3.24 6.36 -2.12
CA VAL A 160 -4.39 6.74 -2.97
C VAL A 160 -5.27 5.55 -3.32
N HIS A 161 -4.73 4.34 -3.32
CA HIS A 161 -5.48 3.10 -3.52
C HIS A 161 -4.90 2.01 -2.65
N ARG A 162 -5.77 1.18 -2.07
CA ARG A 162 -5.37 0.00 -1.31
C ARG A 162 -6.48 -1.04 -1.33
N ASP A 163 -6.16 -2.25 -1.74
CA ASP A 163 -7.08 -3.35 -1.84
C ASP A 163 -6.41 -4.71 -1.56
N PHE A 164 -7.23 -5.71 -1.25
CA PHE A 164 -6.79 -7.08 -1.13
C PHE A 164 -6.65 -7.70 -2.53
N ASP A 165 -5.51 -8.33 -2.78
CA ASP A 165 -5.30 -9.23 -3.91
C ASP A 165 -5.62 -10.68 -3.54
N SER A 166 -5.40 -11.04 -2.27
CA SER A 166 -5.73 -12.37 -1.75
C SER A 166 -5.92 -12.37 -0.23
N VAL A 167 -6.80 -13.25 0.25
CA VAL A 167 -7.09 -13.45 1.68
C VAL A 167 -7.08 -14.95 2.00
N LEU A 168 -6.33 -15.36 3.01
CA LEU A 168 -6.43 -16.71 3.57
C LEU A 168 -7.47 -16.68 4.69
N ILE A 169 -8.61 -17.32 4.45
CA ILE A 169 -9.69 -17.38 5.43
C ILE A 169 -9.42 -18.47 6.47
N GLN A 170 -10.17 -18.43 7.58
CA GLN A 170 -9.98 -19.36 8.71
C GLN A 170 -10.05 -20.84 8.34
N SER A 171 -10.78 -21.22 7.28
CA SER A 171 -10.83 -22.61 6.78
C SER A 171 -9.53 -23.08 6.10
N GLY A 172 -8.54 -22.21 5.95
CA GLY A 172 -7.27 -22.49 5.26
C GLY A 172 -7.35 -22.36 3.73
N GLN A 173 -8.50 -21.94 3.18
CA GLN A 173 -8.66 -21.69 1.76
C GLN A 173 -8.15 -20.29 1.38
N GLN A 174 -7.41 -20.20 0.29
CA GLN A 174 -7.04 -18.91 -0.29
C GLN A 174 -8.21 -18.40 -1.14
N VAL A 175 -8.65 -17.17 -0.87
CA VAL A 175 -9.62 -16.44 -1.70
C VAL A 175 -8.89 -15.39 -2.52
N VAL A 176 -9.22 -15.28 -3.80
CA VAL A 176 -8.63 -14.36 -4.78
C VAL A 176 -9.72 -13.72 -5.65
N LYS A 177 -9.37 -12.62 -6.32
CA LYS A 177 -10.21 -11.96 -7.33
C LYS A 177 -10.12 -12.62 -8.72
#